data_AF-A0A9D5DBA4-F1
#
_entry.id   AF-A0A9D5DBA4-F1
#
_cell.length_a   1.000
_cell.length_b   1.000
_cell.length_c   1.000
_cell.angle_alpha   90.00
_cell.angle_beta   90.00
_cell.angle_gamma   90.00
#
_symmetry.space_group_name_H-M   'P 1'
#
loop_
_entity.id
_entity.type
_entity.pdbx_description
1 polymer ?
#
loop_
_entity_poly.entity_id
_entity_poly.type
_entity_poly.pdbx_seq_one_letter_code
_entity_poly.pdbx_strand_id
1 'polypeptide(L)'
;MVELLYGSGGVAEGLKPSPAPLGLLDPPTMVATQQDRTPWDDVPGLEEQQRRHLARIYRWGVLWRKPGEGETPVTERYRLEHGGEVEADGNCLFTALSAAMGGKVGARELRRRAVARFVEDYERDDGVGRRAMDEAIGHLYSPDLKAGWGVHVVQELKFLAKKADRLGLDAAIRELVDLGLQRETAAESIYKERCMPVDDCQSWAKYMSISGSPEDEFQIITLQYTEEGLLTVDENRDGRAAAFGDDIAIRSLATEFKRQVYVVQAHGADAMVEEEHCVFFLPHNPRGHICEPPIFLFMKGTGWCGAGADHYEPLLATPILPTSQEKAAVVL
;
A
#
# COMPACT_ATOMS: atom_id res chain seq x y z
N MET A 1 -62.40 -38.06 -2.70
CA MET A 1 -62.08 -36.62 -2.58
C MET A 1 -63.19 -35.88 -3.29
N VAL A 2 -64.06 -35.29 -2.48
CA VAL A 2 -65.31 -34.54 -2.74
C VAL A 2 -65.09 -33.48 -3.85
N GLU A 3 -65.85 -33.46 -4.96
CA GLU A 3 -67.08 -32.63 -5.23
C GLU A 3 -66.77 -31.10 -5.19
N LEU A 4 -67.08 -30.21 -6.14
CA LEU A 4 -68.22 -29.91 -7.02
C LEU A 4 -67.72 -29.01 -8.20
N LEU A 5 -68.13 -29.12 -9.48
CA LEU A 5 -69.43 -28.94 -10.14
C LEU A 5 -69.90 -27.48 -10.38
N TYR A 6 -70.27 -27.22 -11.65
CA TYR A 6 -71.16 -26.17 -12.22
C TYR A 6 -70.69 -24.70 -12.18
N GLY A 7 -70.92 -23.86 -13.18
CA GLY A 7 -71.70 -23.98 -14.42
C GLY A 7 -71.89 -22.59 -15.07
N SER A 8 -72.27 -22.60 -16.35
CA SER A 8 -73.02 -21.59 -17.14
C SER A 8 -73.03 -20.13 -16.67
N GLY A 9 -72.69 -19.13 -17.49
CA GLY A 9 -73.35 -18.82 -18.76
C GLY A 9 -74.39 -17.71 -18.55
N GLY A 10 -74.26 -16.58 -19.26
CA GLY A 10 -75.32 -15.55 -19.29
C GLY A 10 -74.87 -14.10 -19.44
N VAL A 11 -74.66 -13.70 -20.70
CA VAL A 11 -75.00 -12.43 -21.37
C VAL A 11 -75.26 -11.16 -20.53
N ALA A 12 -74.54 -10.07 -20.83
CA ALA A 12 -75.11 -8.72 -20.87
C ALA A 12 -74.26 -7.78 -21.76
N GLU A 13 -74.91 -7.16 -22.74
CA GLU A 13 -74.41 -6.06 -23.58
C GLU A 13 -74.12 -4.78 -22.77
N GLY A 14 -73.06 -4.07 -23.19
CA GLY A 14 -73.14 -2.63 -23.47
C GLY A 14 -72.86 -1.64 -22.34
N LEU A 15 -71.59 -1.29 -22.12
CA LEU A 15 -71.18 0.01 -21.58
C LEU A 15 -69.93 0.52 -22.33
N LYS A 16 -69.99 1.78 -22.78
CA LYS A 16 -68.98 2.49 -23.59
C LYS A 16 -67.60 2.53 -22.89
N PRO A 17 -66.48 2.43 -23.61
CA PRO A 17 -65.16 2.61 -23.02
C PRO A 17 -64.90 4.10 -22.67
N SER A 18 -64.41 4.29 -21.44
CA SER A 18 -63.90 5.53 -20.84
C SER A 18 -62.73 6.11 -21.66
N PRO A 19 -62.50 7.45 -21.67
CA PRO A 19 -61.38 8.04 -22.39
C PRO A 19 -60.03 7.60 -21.81
N ALA A 20 -59.06 7.41 -22.71
CA ALA A 20 -57.71 6.98 -22.38
C ALA A 20 -57.02 7.96 -21.40
N PRO A 21 -56.26 7.45 -20.41
CA PRO A 21 -55.51 8.30 -19.50
C PRO A 21 -54.38 9.03 -20.25
N LEU A 22 -54.21 10.30 -19.89
CA LEU A 22 -53.13 11.20 -20.30
C LEU A 22 -51.78 10.47 -20.32
N GLY A 23 -51.07 10.56 -21.46
CA GLY A 23 -49.77 9.95 -21.65
C GLY A 23 -48.80 10.33 -20.54
N LEU A 24 -48.13 9.32 -19.98
CA LEU A 24 -46.91 9.52 -19.21
C LEU A 24 -45.94 10.30 -20.11
N LEU A 25 -45.56 11.50 -19.66
CA LEU A 25 -44.38 12.18 -20.17
C LEU A 25 -43.18 11.27 -19.91
N ASP A 26 -42.48 10.88 -20.97
CA ASP A 26 -41.18 10.22 -20.85
C ASP A 26 -40.28 11.07 -19.94
N PRO A 27 -39.54 10.46 -19.00
CA PRO A 27 -38.56 11.19 -18.21
C PRO A 27 -37.57 11.86 -19.17
N PRO A 28 -37.12 13.09 -18.89
CA PRO A 28 -36.20 13.79 -19.78
C PRO A 28 -34.97 12.92 -19.97
N THR A 29 -34.73 12.51 -21.21
CA THR A 29 -33.47 11.94 -21.65
C THR A 29 -32.40 12.93 -21.23
N MET A 30 -31.66 12.60 -20.17
CA MET A 30 -30.52 13.40 -19.75
C MET A 30 -29.51 13.33 -20.88
N VAL A 31 -29.51 14.37 -21.70
CA VAL A 31 -28.45 14.63 -22.67
C VAL A 31 -27.18 14.73 -21.84
N ALA A 32 -26.32 13.71 -21.90
CA ALA A 32 -25.00 13.69 -21.29
C ALA A 32 -24.20 14.85 -21.88
N THR A 33 -24.23 15.99 -21.20
CA THR A 33 -23.58 17.24 -21.62
C THR A 33 -22.74 17.75 -20.47
N GLN A 34 -21.64 17.02 -20.23
CA GLN A 34 -20.32 17.46 -19.81
C GLN A 34 -19.56 16.17 -19.48
N GLN A 35 -18.40 15.95 -20.10
CA GLN A 35 -17.46 14.97 -19.56
C GLN A 35 -17.14 15.47 -18.14
N ASP A 36 -17.71 14.82 -17.13
CA ASP A 36 -17.37 15.00 -15.72
C ASP A 36 -15.92 14.53 -15.55
N ARG A 37 -14.96 15.37 -15.96
CA ARG A 37 -13.55 15.09 -15.75
C ARG A 37 -13.31 14.98 -14.26
N THR A 38 -12.80 13.84 -13.83
CA THR A 38 -12.45 13.63 -12.43
C THR A 38 -10.97 13.93 -12.21
N PRO A 39 -10.55 14.31 -10.99
CA PRO A 39 -9.12 14.50 -10.69
C PRO A 39 -8.26 13.25 -10.97
N TRP A 40 -8.89 12.08 -11.08
CA TRP A 40 -8.23 10.80 -11.37
C TRP A 40 -7.94 10.59 -12.85
N ASP A 41 -8.52 11.38 -13.76
CA ASP A 41 -8.30 11.26 -15.20
C ASP A 41 -6.88 11.68 -15.60
N ASP A 42 -6.27 12.58 -14.82
CA ASP A 42 -4.94 13.13 -15.08
C ASP A 42 -3.81 12.35 -14.37
N VAL A 43 -4.13 11.38 -13.50
CA VAL A 43 -3.12 10.62 -12.74
C VAL A 43 -2.43 9.60 -13.67
N PRO A 44 -1.10 9.65 -13.87
CA PRO A 44 -0.43 8.73 -14.79
C PRO A 44 -0.38 7.29 -14.25
N GLY A 45 -0.25 6.32 -15.16
CA GLY A 45 -0.11 4.89 -14.83
C GLY A 45 -1.41 4.15 -14.56
N LEU A 46 -2.53 4.83 -14.31
CA LEU A 46 -3.80 4.15 -14.07
C LEU A 46 -4.48 3.66 -15.34
N GLU A 47 -4.97 2.42 -15.29
CA GLU A 47 -5.88 1.85 -16.28
C GLU A 47 -7.28 2.47 -16.18
N GLU A 48 -8.05 2.41 -17.27
CA GLU A 48 -9.39 3.00 -17.35
C GLU A 48 -10.35 2.43 -16.29
N GLN A 49 -10.23 1.14 -15.97
CA GLN A 49 -11.02 0.49 -14.92
C GLN A 49 -10.71 1.08 -13.54
N GLN A 50 -9.42 1.27 -13.22
CA GLN A 50 -8.97 1.86 -11.96
C GLN A 50 -9.46 3.31 -11.85
N ARG A 51 -9.34 4.10 -12.92
CA ARG A 51 -9.84 5.49 -12.97
C ARG A 51 -11.33 5.57 -12.69
N ARG A 52 -12.15 4.73 -13.35
CA ARG A 52 -13.59 4.67 -13.12
C ARG A 52 -13.92 4.34 -11.65
N HIS A 53 -13.21 3.38 -11.05
CA HIS A 53 -13.44 3.01 -9.65
C HIS A 53 -13.03 4.12 -8.67
N LEU A 54 -11.86 4.75 -8.89
CA LEU A 54 -11.37 5.86 -8.07
C LEU A 54 -12.25 7.12 -8.23
N ALA A 55 -12.75 7.39 -9.43
CA ALA A 55 -13.76 8.42 -9.70
C ALA A 55 -15.06 8.17 -8.92
N ARG A 56 -15.51 6.91 -8.82
CA ARG A 56 -16.65 6.52 -7.97
C ARG A 56 -16.34 6.78 -6.50
N ILE A 57 -15.15 6.43 -6.01
CA ILE A 57 -14.69 6.73 -4.64
C ILE A 57 -14.63 8.24 -4.38
N TYR A 58 -14.16 9.04 -5.33
CA TYR A 58 -14.14 10.49 -5.22
C TYR A 58 -15.56 11.09 -5.09
N ARG A 59 -16.50 10.62 -5.93
CA ARG A 59 -17.87 11.14 -5.96
C ARG A 59 -18.70 10.72 -4.75
N TRP A 60 -18.53 9.47 -4.33
CA TRP A 60 -19.36 8.85 -3.29
C TRP A 60 -18.60 8.66 -1.97
N GLY A 61 -17.32 8.95 -1.89
CA GLY A 61 -16.54 8.87 -0.66
C GLY A 61 -16.42 7.48 -0.03
N VAL A 62 -15.54 7.41 0.95
CA VAL A 62 -15.27 6.27 1.81
C VAL A 62 -15.90 6.52 3.17
N LEU A 63 -16.76 5.61 3.62
CA LEU A 63 -17.36 5.64 4.95
C LEU A 63 -16.43 4.90 5.91
N TRP A 64 -15.82 5.62 6.83
CA TRP A 64 -14.99 5.04 7.88
C TRP A 64 -15.77 4.92 9.17
N ARG A 65 -15.82 3.71 9.73
CA ARG A 65 -16.35 3.48 11.07
C ARG A 65 -15.19 3.33 12.03
N LYS A 66 -15.09 4.25 12.99
CA LYS A 66 -14.06 4.18 14.01
C LYS A 66 -14.19 2.85 14.78
N PRO A 67 -13.17 1.97 14.76
CA PRO A 67 -13.18 0.75 15.56
C PRO A 67 -13.12 1.11 17.05
N GLY A 68 -14.05 0.57 17.85
CA GLY A 68 -14.07 0.75 19.30
C GLY A 68 -15.25 0.07 20.00
N GLU A 69 -15.05 -0.31 21.26
CA GLU A 69 -16.09 -0.86 22.14
C GLU A 69 -16.85 0.30 22.82
N GLY A 70 -18.01 0.70 22.28
CA GLY A 70 -18.87 1.74 22.87
C GLY A 70 -20.13 2.07 22.06
N GLU A 71 -21.20 2.49 22.74
CA GLU A 71 -22.61 2.46 22.28
C GLU A 71 -23.00 3.37 21.10
N THR A 72 -22.09 4.16 20.53
CA THR A 72 -22.34 4.86 19.25
C THR A 72 -21.12 4.84 18.33
N PRO A 73 -21.18 4.17 17.17
CA PRO A 73 -20.08 4.16 16.22
C PRO A 73 -19.90 5.55 15.58
N VAL A 74 -18.76 6.19 15.84
CA VAL A 74 -18.36 7.40 15.11
C VAL A 74 -18.17 6.99 13.66
N THR A 75 -19.00 7.57 12.80
CA THR A 75 -18.99 7.30 11.37
C THR A 75 -18.69 8.60 10.63
N GLU A 76 -17.56 8.63 9.93
CA GLU A 76 -17.16 9.77 9.11
C GLU A 76 -17.06 9.33 7.65
N ARG A 77 -17.20 10.29 6.74
CA ARG A 77 -17.12 10.04 5.30
C ARG A 77 -16.07 10.95 4.70
N TYR A 78 -15.17 10.37 3.92
CA TYR A 78 -14.07 11.09 3.29
C TYR A 78 -14.16 11.00 1.78
N ARG A 79 -13.97 12.12 1.11
CA ARG A 79 -13.58 12.14 -0.30
C ARG A 79 -12.06 11.93 -0.36
N LEU A 80 -11.62 11.06 -1.27
CA LEU A 80 -10.20 10.81 -1.52
C LEU A 80 -9.78 11.43 -2.86
N GLU A 81 -8.71 12.20 -2.82
CA GLU A 81 -8.07 12.85 -3.97
C GLU A 81 -6.59 12.46 -4.02
N HIS A 82 -6.04 12.34 -5.22
CA HIS A 82 -4.60 12.14 -5.39
C HIS A 82 -3.84 13.39 -4.93
N GLY A 83 -2.88 13.21 -4.02
CA GLY A 83 -2.11 14.32 -3.44
C GLY A 83 -0.86 14.72 -4.22
N GLY A 84 -0.65 14.16 -5.41
CA GLY A 84 0.54 14.37 -6.25
C GLY A 84 1.50 13.17 -6.23
N GLU A 85 2.38 13.12 -7.24
CA GLU A 85 3.41 12.09 -7.36
C GLU A 85 4.55 12.35 -6.36
N VAL A 86 5.24 11.26 -6.00
CA VAL A 86 6.39 11.29 -5.10
C VAL A 86 7.57 10.64 -5.81
N GLU A 87 8.78 11.09 -5.52
CA GLU A 87 9.99 10.50 -6.08
C GLU A 87 10.17 9.04 -5.63
N ALA A 88 10.66 8.20 -6.53
CA ALA A 88 10.97 6.79 -6.27
C ALA A 88 12.39 6.61 -5.69
N ASP A 89 12.70 7.35 -4.62
CA ASP A 89 14.04 7.42 -4.00
C ASP A 89 14.17 6.57 -2.71
N GLY A 90 13.14 5.79 -2.39
CA GLY A 90 13.02 5.03 -1.14
C GLY A 90 12.41 5.82 0.03
N ASN A 91 12.19 7.14 -0.10
CA ASN A 91 11.50 7.96 0.89
C ASN A 91 9.99 8.10 0.62
N CYS A 92 9.47 7.50 -0.46
CA CYS A 92 8.10 7.69 -0.93
C CYS A 92 7.04 7.52 0.17
N LEU A 93 7.12 6.47 1.01
CA LEU A 93 6.22 6.27 2.15
C LEU A 93 6.14 7.50 3.07
N PHE A 94 7.29 8.00 3.50
CA PHE A 94 7.36 9.09 4.48
C PHE A 94 6.96 10.44 3.87
N THR A 95 7.30 10.67 2.60
CA THR A 95 6.90 11.87 1.88
C THR A 95 5.39 11.86 1.60
N ALA A 96 4.84 10.74 1.17
CA ALA A 96 3.41 10.55 0.97
C ALA A 96 2.63 10.72 2.28
N LEU A 97 3.09 10.11 3.37
CA LEU A 97 2.44 10.25 4.68
C LEU A 97 2.50 11.71 5.18
N SER A 98 3.63 12.38 5.00
CA SER A 98 3.78 13.81 5.32
C SER A 98 2.74 14.66 4.58
N ALA A 99 2.62 14.47 3.26
CA ALA A 99 1.68 15.20 2.43
C ALA A 99 0.22 14.88 2.80
N ALA A 100 -0.13 13.60 3.01
CA ALA A 100 -1.46 13.18 3.46
C ALA A 100 -1.85 13.76 4.84
N MET A 101 -0.86 14.07 5.67
CA MET A 101 -1.05 14.75 6.97
C MET A 101 -0.99 16.29 6.89
N GLY A 102 -0.93 16.85 5.68
CA GLY A 102 -0.88 18.30 5.44
C GLY A 102 0.51 18.92 5.64
N GLY A 103 1.59 18.16 5.49
CA GLY A 103 2.97 18.64 5.47
C GLY A 103 3.53 19.11 6.82
N LYS A 104 2.83 18.83 7.93
CA LYS A 104 3.21 19.33 9.27
C LYS A 104 4.49 18.70 9.83
N VAL A 105 4.81 17.48 9.40
CA VAL A 105 5.98 16.72 9.85
C VAL A 105 6.75 16.26 8.62
N GLY A 106 8.03 16.62 8.51
CA GLY A 106 8.84 16.26 7.34
C GLY A 106 9.16 14.76 7.27
N ALA A 107 9.44 14.26 6.05
CA ALA A 107 9.69 12.84 5.79
C ALA A 107 10.81 12.23 6.65
N ARG A 108 11.94 12.94 6.81
CA ARG A 108 13.07 12.49 7.65
C ARG A 108 12.68 12.34 9.12
N GLU A 109 11.84 13.24 9.63
CA GLU A 109 11.34 13.18 11.00
C GLU A 109 10.33 12.04 11.17
N LEU A 110 9.45 11.80 10.17
CA LEU A 110 8.56 10.65 10.17
C LEU A 110 9.34 9.32 10.17
N ARG A 111 10.38 9.20 9.35
CA ARG A 111 11.29 8.04 9.33
C ARG A 111 11.90 7.80 10.71
N ARG A 112 12.47 8.84 11.33
CA ARG A 112 13.04 8.77 12.68
C ARG A 112 12.02 8.31 13.72
N ARG A 113 10.79 8.83 13.67
CA ARG A 113 9.71 8.43 14.58
C ARG A 113 9.25 6.99 14.35
N ALA A 114 9.15 6.55 13.11
CA ALA A 114 8.80 5.17 12.78
C ALA A 114 9.81 4.20 13.42
N VAL A 115 11.11 4.45 13.23
CA VAL A 115 12.18 3.65 13.84
C VAL A 115 12.13 3.69 15.37
N ALA A 116 12.02 4.87 15.97
CA ALA A 116 11.98 5.01 17.43
C ALA A 116 10.76 4.27 18.02
N ARG A 117 9.60 4.43 17.40
CA ARG A 117 8.36 3.76 17.81
C ARG A 117 8.46 2.24 17.67
N PHE A 118 9.02 1.75 16.57
CA PHE A 118 9.28 0.33 16.36
C PHE A 118 10.17 -0.26 17.46
N VAL A 119 11.32 0.37 17.73
CA VAL A 119 12.27 -0.11 18.76
C VAL A 119 11.62 -0.16 20.13
N GLU A 120 10.93 0.90 20.53
CA GLU A 120 10.23 0.93 21.81
C GLU A 120 9.11 -0.13 21.91
N ASP A 121 8.41 -0.42 20.80
CA ASP A 121 7.35 -1.44 20.77
C ASP A 121 7.94 -2.85 20.86
N TYR A 122 9.05 -3.10 20.16
CA TYR A 122 9.80 -4.35 20.23
C TYR A 122 10.38 -4.60 21.64
N GLU A 123 10.89 -3.57 22.30
CA GLU A 123 11.40 -3.67 23.69
C GLU A 123 10.29 -4.01 24.69
N ARG A 124 9.06 -3.56 24.43
CA ARG A 124 7.88 -3.85 25.27
C ARG A 124 7.28 -5.23 25.02
N ASP A 125 7.48 -5.80 23.84
CA ASP A 125 6.96 -7.14 23.51
C ASP A 125 7.62 -8.22 24.38
N ASP A 126 6.93 -9.35 24.50
CA ASP A 126 7.49 -10.51 25.19
C ASP A 126 8.52 -11.25 24.30
N GLY A 127 9.15 -12.29 24.86
CA GLY A 127 10.15 -13.06 24.11
C GLY A 127 9.58 -13.79 22.89
N VAL A 128 8.27 -14.08 22.85
CA VAL A 128 7.63 -14.76 21.73
C VAL A 128 7.37 -13.76 20.59
N GLY A 129 6.78 -12.60 20.91
CA GLY A 129 6.52 -11.53 19.97
C GLY A 129 7.81 -10.98 19.34
N ARG A 130 8.87 -10.82 20.14
CA ARG A 130 10.19 -10.43 19.62
C ARG A 130 10.74 -11.42 18.59
N ARG A 131 10.73 -12.72 18.90
CA ARG A 131 11.19 -13.76 17.96
C ARG A 131 10.34 -13.79 16.68
N ALA A 132 9.03 -13.66 16.80
CA ALA A 132 8.15 -13.62 15.64
C ALA A 132 8.41 -12.40 14.74
N MET A 133 8.76 -11.25 15.35
CA MET A 133 9.15 -10.06 14.60
C MET A 133 10.51 -10.23 13.91
N ASP A 134 11.51 -10.78 14.61
CA ASP A 134 12.83 -11.05 14.01
C ASP A 134 12.69 -12.05 12.85
N GLU A 135 11.88 -13.09 13.01
CA GLU A 135 11.58 -14.05 11.93
C GLU A 135 10.87 -13.39 10.74
N ALA A 136 9.91 -12.50 10.99
CA ALA A 136 9.23 -11.75 9.92
C ALA A 136 10.21 -10.84 9.15
N ILE A 137 11.13 -10.17 9.86
CA ILE A 137 12.18 -9.35 9.24
C ILE A 137 13.12 -10.23 8.40
N GLY A 138 13.56 -11.37 8.95
CA GLY A 138 14.35 -12.36 8.23
C GLY A 138 13.69 -12.82 6.95
N HIS A 139 12.40 -13.16 6.98
CA HIS A 139 11.66 -13.54 5.77
C HIS A 139 11.54 -12.42 4.74
N LEU A 140 11.45 -11.15 5.17
CA LEU A 140 11.27 -10.01 4.27
C LEU A 140 12.59 -9.56 3.63
N TYR A 141 13.70 -9.60 4.36
CA TYR A 141 14.95 -8.95 3.97
C TYR A 141 16.14 -9.90 3.81
N SER A 142 16.02 -11.12 4.34
CA SER A 142 17.02 -12.18 4.20
C SER A 142 16.38 -13.56 4.02
N PRO A 143 15.48 -13.74 3.02
CA PRO A 143 14.75 -14.99 2.81
C PRO A 143 15.66 -16.20 2.55
N ASP A 144 15.13 -17.40 2.84
CA ASP A 144 15.80 -18.65 2.47
C ASP A 144 15.71 -18.89 0.96
N LEU A 145 16.83 -18.66 0.26
CA LEU A 145 16.97 -18.85 -1.18
C LEU A 145 16.76 -20.31 -1.65
N LYS A 146 16.70 -21.28 -0.74
CA LYS A 146 16.35 -22.68 -1.08
C LYS A 146 14.85 -22.91 -1.19
N ALA A 147 14.04 -21.92 -0.83
CA ALA A 147 12.58 -21.97 -0.83
C ALA A 147 11.99 -20.65 -1.38
N GLY A 148 10.66 -20.54 -1.42
CA GLY A 148 9.99 -19.25 -1.65
C GLY A 148 9.85 -18.75 -3.10
N TRP A 149 10.30 -19.51 -4.10
CA TRP A 149 10.23 -19.12 -5.52
C TRP A 149 8.82 -19.12 -6.13
N GLY A 150 7.80 -19.60 -5.40
CA GLY A 150 6.41 -19.66 -5.88
C GLY A 150 5.64 -18.33 -5.81
N VAL A 151 6.21 -17.29 -5.19
CA VAL A 151 5.56 -15.97 -5.03
C VAL A 151 6.17 -14.94 -5.98
N HIS A 152 7.49 -14.92 -6.10
CA HIS A 152 8.20 -13.99 -6.96
C HIS A 152 9.47 -14.66 -7.55
N VAL A 153 9.78 -14.36 -8.81
CA VAL A 153 10.90 -14.99 -9.55
C VAL A 153 12.28 -14.40 -9.20
N VAL A 154 12.27 -13.28 -8.48
CA VAL A 154 13.46 -12.63 -7.93
C VAL A 154 13.31 -12.52 -6.42
N GLN A 155 14.34 -12.89 -5.66
CA GLN A 155 14.43 -12.66 -4.23
C GLN A 155 15.60 -11.73 -3.93
N GLU A 156 15.48 -10.94 -2.87
CA GLU A 156 16.49 -9.97 -2.49
C GLU A 156 17.02 -10.24 -1.08
N LEU A 157 18.35 -10.17 -0.93
CA LEU A 157 18.99 -10.11 0.38
C LEU A 157 19.51 -8.68 0.61
N LYS A 158 19.14 -8.08 1.74
CA LYS A 158 19.60 -6.74 2.12
C LYS A 158 20.75 -6.84 3.13
N PHE A 159 21.79 -6.08 2.86
CA PHE A 159 22.95 -5.92 3.73
C PHE A 159 23.25 -4.46 3.99
N LEU A 160 23.79 -4.17 5.17
CA LEU A 160 24.25 -2.87 5.59
C LEU A 160 25.78 -2.87 5.60
N ALA A 161 26.36 -2.03 4.74
CA ALA A 161 27.79 -1.74 4.76
C ALA A 161 28.01 -0.40 5.46
N LYS A 162 28.95 -0.32 6.40
CA LYS A 162 29.37 0.99 6.93
C LYS A 162 30.05 1.78 5.82
N LYS A 163 29.68 3.05 5.65
CA LYS A 163 30.31 3.92 4.64
C LYS A 163 31.84 4.04 4.86
N ALA A 164 32.28 4.01 6.12
CA ALA A 164 33.69 4.04 6.48
C ALA A 164 34.49 2.84 5.96
N ASP A 165 33.86 1.68 5.81
CA ASP A 165 34.53 0.43 5.41
C ASP A 165 34.57 0.24 3.89
N ARG A 166 33.99 1.17 3.12
CA ARG A 166 33.78 1.04 1.68
C ARG A 166 35.05 0.73 0.91
N LEU A 167 36.13 1.46 1.18
CA LEU A 167 37.41 1.26 0.51
C LEU A 167 37.99 -0.14 0.79
N GLY A 168 37.79 -0.65 2.00
CA GLY A 168 38.22 -1.99 2.39
C GLY A 168 37.42 -3.09 1.69
N LEU A 169 36.10 -2.90 1.55
CA LEU A 169 35.23 -3.81 0.79
C LEU A 169 35.64 -3.83 -0.69
N ASP A 170 35.80 -2.66 -1.32
CA ASP A 170 36.22 -2.56 -2.72
C ASP A 170 37.62 -3.16 -2.96
N ALA A 171 38.53 -3.06 -1.98
CA ALA A 171 39.85 -3.69 -2.07
C ALA A 171 39.75 -5.22 -2.00
N ALA A 172 39.00 -5.76 -1.04
CA ALA A 172 38.83 -7.21 -0.89
C ALA A 172 38.13 -7.85 -2.10
N ILE A 173 37.16 -7.16 -2.69
CA ILE A 173 36.52 -7.63 -3.92
C ILE A 173 37.51 -7.65 -5.08
N ARG A 174 38.35 -6.60 -5.22
CA ARG A 174 39.39 -6.56 -6.25
C ARG A 174 40.41 -7.68 -6.08
N GLU A 175 40.83 -7.98 -4.86
CA GLU A 175 41.74 -9.10 -4.59
C GLU A 175 41.17 -10.44 -5.10
N LEU A 176 39.88 -10.71 -4.85
CA LEU A 176 39.23 -11.93 -5.37
C LEU A 176 39.12 -11.93 -6.90
N VAL A 177 38.84 -10.77 -7.50
CA VAL A 177 38.80 -10.63 -8.96
C VAL A 177 40.19 -10.86 -9.58
N ASP A 178 41.25 -10.33 -8.96
CA ASP A 178 42.63 -10.52 -9.40
C ASP A 178 43.08 -12.00 -9.30
N LEU A 179 42.46 -12.77 -8.40
CA LEU A 179 42.62 -14.22 -8.30
C LEU A 179 41.78 -15.01 -9.33
N GLY A 180 40.99 -14.32 -10.15
CA GLY A 180 40.24 -14.91 -11.27
C GLY A 180 38.76 -15.17 -10.99
N LEU A 181 38.21 -14.71 -9.86
CA LEU A 181 36.76 -14.80 -9.61
C LEU A 181 36.00 -13.76 -10.45
N GLN A 182 34.77 -14.09 -10.85
CA GLN A 182 33.85 -13.10 -11.43
C GLN A 182 33.49 -12.05 -10.36
N ARG A 183 33.31 -10.80 -10.80
CA ARG A 183 33.13 -9.65 -9.91
C ARG A 183 31.89 -9.77 -9.03
N GLU A 184 30.82 -10.33 -9.55
CA GLU A 184 29.54 -10.53 -8.85
C GLU A 184 29.69 -11.57 -7.74
N THR A 185 30.30 -12.73 -8.05
CA THR A 185 30.61 -13.79 -7.08
C THR A 185 31.58 -13.32 -5.99
N ALA A 186 32.58 -12.51 -6.37
CA ALA A 186 33.50 -11.90 -5.42
C ALA A 186 32.77 -10.91 -4.49
N ALA A 187 31.91 -10.04 -5.03
CA ALA A 187 31.09 -9.13 -4.23
C ALA A 187 30.16 -9.88 -3.28
N GLU A 188 29.41 -10.85 -3.79
CA GLU A 188 28.50 -11.66 -2.99
C GLU A 188 29.23 -12.25 -1.79
N SER A 189 30.40 -12.85 -2.02
CA SER A 189 31.22 -13.46 -0.96
C SER A 189 31.63 -12.42 0.08
N ILE A 190 32.20 -11.28 -0.36
CA ILE A 190 32.67 -10.23 0.56
C ILE A 190 31.52 -9.58 1.32
N TYR A 191 30.39 -9.31 0.68
CA TYR A 191 29.25 -8.68 1.33
C TYR A 191 28.57 -9.62 2.32
N LYS A 192 28.40 -10.91 1.99
CA LYS A 192 27.90 -11.91 2.94
C LYS A 192 28.83 -12.10 4.14
N GLU A 193 30.14 -12.02 3.94
CA GLU A 193 31.13 -12.20 5.00
C GLU A 193 31.26 -10.97 5.92
N ARG A 194 31.23 -9.76 5.34
CA ARG A 194 31.68 -8.53 6.03
C ARG A 194 30.58 -7.51 6.30
N CYS A 195 29.44 -7.58 5.62
CA CYS A 195 28.34 -6.66 5.84
C CYS A 195 27.31 -7.26 6.81
N MET A 196 26.53 -6.39 7.45
CA MET A 196 25.49 -6.79 8.39
C MET A 196 24.23 -7.18 7.60
N PRO A 197 23.74 -8.42 7.66
CA PRO A 197 22.45 -8.76 7.07
C PRO A 197 21.33 -8.00 7.77
N VAL A 198 20.23 -7.75 7.05
CA VAL A 198 18.98 -7.26 7.65
C VAL A 198 18.09 -8.46 7.92
N ASP A 199 18.15 -8.99 9.14
CA ASP A 199 17.50 -10.24 9.53
C ASP A 199 16.91 -10.23 10.95
N ASP A 200 16.98 -9.10 11.65
CA ASP A 200 16.45 -8.91 13.00
C ASP A 200 16.00 -7.46 13.26
N CYS A 201 15.40 -7.22 14.43
CA CYS A 201 14.98 -5.88 14.84
C CYS A 201 16.12 -4.84 14.81
N GLN A 202 17.33 -5.18 15.22
CA GLN A 202 18.42 -4.21 15.35
C GLN A 202 18.96 -3.78 13.99
N SER A 203 19.12 -4.74 13.09
CA SER A 203 19.53 -4.52 11.70
C SER A 203 18.43 -3.81 10.91
N TRP A 204 17.15 -4.16 11.10
CA TRP A 204 16.03 -3.43 10.49
C TRP A 204 15.97 -1.97 10.94
N ALA A 205 16.16 -1.68 12.23
CA ALA A 205 16.16 -0.31 12.73
C ALA A 205 17.28 0.54 12.10
N LYS A 206 18.45 -0.06 11.87
CA LYS A 206 19.57 0.60 11.15
C LYS A 206 19.25 0.78 9.68
N TYR A 207 18.71 -0.25 9.02
CA TYR A 207 18.25 -0.20 7.64
C TYR A 207 17.25 0.94 7.45
N MET A 208 16.15 0.93 8.20
CA MET A 208 15.06 1.91 8.09
C MET A 208 15.49 3.34 8.45
N SER A 209 16.60 3.50 9.19
CA SER A 209 17.20 4.81 9.47
C SER A 209 17.91 5.45 8.28
N ILE A 210 18.24 4.68 7.23
CA ILE A 210 18.92 5.17 6.03
C ILE A 210 17.94 6.01 5.21
N SER A 211 18.26 7.29 5.04
CA SER A 211 17.42 8.29 4.41
C SER A 211 17.89 8.74 3.03
N GLY A 212 19.02 8.20 2.57
CA GLY A 212 19.72 8.68 1.37
C GLY A 212 20.56 9.93 1.64
N SER A 213 20.84 10.20 2.91
CA SER A 213 21.62 11.36 3.35
C SER A 213 23.12 11.04 3.36
N PRO A 214 24.00 12.03 3.05
CA PRO A 214 25.43 11.89 3.32
C PRO A 214 25.74 11.56 4.79
N GLU A 215 24.89 11.95 5.75
CA GLU A 215 25.08 11.65 7.17
C GLU A 215 24.71 10.22 7.58
N ASP A 216 24.09 9.43 6.71
CA ASP A 216 23.74 8.05 7.05
C ASP A 216 25.02 7.23 7.33
N GLU A 217 25.07 6.49 8.45
CA GLU A 217 26.24 5.67 8.84
C GLU A 217 26.48 4.50 7.87
N PHE A 218 25.38 3.93 7.38
CA PHE A 218 25.37 2.75 6.53
C PHE A 218 24.91 3.11 5.11
N GLN A 219 25.31 2.27 4.16
CA GLN A 219 24.75 2.18 2.82
C GLN A 219 24.10 0.80 2.65
N ILE A 220 23.06 0.75 1.82
CA ILE A 220 22.32 -0.47 1.51
C ILE A 220 23.02 -1.19 0.36
N ILE A 221 23.29 -2.47 0.54
CA ILE A 221 23.67 -3.40 -0.53
C ILE A 221 22.52 -4.38 -0.72
N THR A 222 22.05 -4.53 -1.95
CA THR A 222 21.02 -5.52 -2.32
C THR A 222 21.63 -6.58 -3.22
N LEU A 223 21.54 -7.84 -2.80
CA LEU A 223 21.88 -8.98 -3.65
C LEU A 223 20.57 -9.55 -4.20
N GLN A 224 20.40 -9.53 -5.52
CA GLN A 224 19.21 -10.06 -6.20
C GLN A 224 19.51 -11.46 -6.73
N TYR A 225 18.61 -12.41 -6.46
CA TYR A 225 18.74 -13.81 -6.88
C TYR A 225 17.54 -14.23 -7.71
N THR A 226 17.78 -15.09 -8.69
CA THR A 226 16.78 -16.00 -9.25
C THR A 226 17.01 -17.41 -8.70
N GLU A 227 16.13 -18.35 -9.02
CA GLU A 227 16.32 -19.76 -8.65
C GLU A 227 17.65 -20.34 -9.20
N GLU A 228 18.18 -19.74 -10.28
CA GLU A 228 19.44 -20.15 -10.91
C GLU A 228 20.69 -19.59 -10.21
N GLY A 229 20.55 -18.61 -9.31
CA GLY A 229 21.65 -18.01 -8.56
C GLY A 229 21.62 -16.49 -8.52
N LEU A 230 22.75 -15.88 -8.17
CA LEU A 230 22.89 -14.43 -8.09
C LEU A 230 22.69 -13.79 -9.47
N LEU A 231 21.69 -12.92 -9.57
CA LEU A 231 21.37 -12.16 -10.77
C LEU A 231 22.21 -10.87 -10.86
N THR A 232 22.21 -10.08 -9.78
CA THR A 232 22.92 -8.80 -9.75
C THR A 232 23.17 -8.31 -8.32
N VAL A 233 24.05 -7.32 -8.21
CA VAL A 233 24.43 -6.65 -6.96
C VAL A 233 24.18 -5.16 -7.12
N ASP A 234 23.25 -4.60 -6.35
CA ASP A 234 23.06 -3.16 -6.23
C ASP A 234 23.79 -2.66 -4.98
N GLU A 235 24.74 -1.75 -5.17
CA GLU A 235 25.62 -1.26 -4.11
C GLU A 235 25.28 0.17 -3.63
N ASN A 236 24.24 0.81 -4.20
CA ASN A 236 23.87 2.20 -3.90
C ASN A 236 25.10 3.14 -3.82
N ARG A 237 25.99 3.09 -4.82
CA ARG A 237 27.31 3.74 -4.78
C ARG A 237 27.24 5.25 -4.57
N ASP A 238 26.17 5.88 -5.06
CA ASP A 238 25.94 7.31 -4.92
C ASP A 238 25.49 7.69 -3.50
N GLY A 239 25.12 6.70 -2.66
CA GLY A 239 24.67 6.89 -1.28
C GLY A 239 23.34 7.63 -1.16
N ARG A 240 22.58 7.70 -2.26
CA ARG A 240 21.33 8.49 -2.35
C ARG A 240 20.08 7.66 -2.15
N ALA A 241 20.13 6.34 -2.34
CA ALA A 241 18.96 5.51 -2.10
C ALA A 241 18.69 5.42 -0.60
N ALA A 242 17.43 5.65 -0.23
CA ALA A 242 16.93 5.44 1.12
C ALA A 242 16.37 4.03 1.28
N ALA A 243 16.22 3.58 2.53
CA ALA A 243 15.50 2.33 2.80
C ALA A 243 14.02 2.49 2.47
N PHE A 244 13.49 1.58 1.65
CA PHE A 244 12.06 1.51 1.33
C PHE A 244 11.25 1.25 2.59
N GLY A 245 10.17 2.02 2.75
CA GLY A 245 9.18 1.81 3.80
C GLY A 245 8.35 0.54 3.55
N ASP A 246 7.99 -0.14 4.62
CA ASP A 246 7.23 -1.39 4.62
C ASP A 246 6.03 -1.31 5.58
N ASP A 247 5.25 -2.38 5.66
CA ASP A 247 4.12 -2.50 6.59
C ASP A 247 4.54 -2.36 8.07
N ILE A 248 5.79 -2.69 8.41
CA ILE A 248 6.34 -2.50 9.76
C ILE A 248 6.42 -0.99 10.06
N ALA A 249 7.02 -0.20 9.16
CA ALA A 249 7.11 1.24 9.28
C ALA A 249 5.72 1.91 9.30
N ILE A 250 4.79 1.45 8.45
CA ILE A 250 3.41 1.97 8.41
C ILE A 250 2.72 1.70 9.76
N ARG A 251 2.84 0.49 10.31
CA ARG A 251 2.22 0.14 11.61
C ARG A 251 2.84 0.93 12.76
N SER A 252 4.14 1.18 12.73
CA SER A 252 4.80 2.06 13.70
C SER A 252 4.24 3.47 13.61
N LEU A 253 4.10 4.04 12.41
CA LEU A 253 3.52 5.38 12.23
C LEU A 253 2.04 5.43 12.65
N ALA A 254 1.25 4.40 12.33
CA ALA A 254 -0.12 4.26 12.78
C ALA A 254 -0.19 4.37 14.32
N THR A 255 0.67 3.62 15.02
CA THR A 255 0.79 3.63 16.48
C THR A 255 1.23 4.98 17.03
N GLU A 256 2.29 5.57 16.46
CA GLU A 256 2.82 6.88 16.86
C GLU A 256 1.74 7.96 16.82
N PHE A 257 0.93 7.99 15.76
CA PHE A 257 -0.12 9.00 15.58
C PHE A 257 -1.48 8.58 16.13
N LYS A 258 -1.65 7.35 16.61
CA LYS A 258 -2.93 6.78 17.08
C LYS A 258 -4.02 6.90 16.01
N ARG A 259 -3.63 6.63 14.76
CA ARG A 259 -4.46 6.71 13.56
C ARG A 259 -4.41 5.38 12.84
N GLN A 260 -5.51 4.94 12.26
CA GLN A 260 -5.43 3.90 11.24
C GLN A 260 -4.79 4.49 9.97
N VAL A 261 -3.91 3.71 9.34
CA VAL A 261 -3.39 4.04 8.02
C VAL A 261 -3.95 3.01 7.05
N TYR A 262 -4.61 3.47 5.99
CA TYR A 262 -5.08 2.62 4.92
C TYR A 262 -4.17 2.78 3.71
N VAL A 263 -3.64 1.65 3.24
CA VAL A 263 -2.97 1.59 1.94
C VAL A 263 -4.03 1.21 0.91
N VAL A 264 -4.33 2.14 0.00
CA VAL A 264 -5.28 1.98 -1.08
C VAL A 264 -4.53 1.47 -2.30
N GLN A 265 -4.62 0.16 -2.56
CA GLN A 265 -3.95 -0.48 -3.68
C GLN A 265 -4.88 -0.53 -4.89
N ALA A 266 -4.41 -0.02 -6.04
CA ALA A 266 -5.08 -0.19 -7.32
C ALA A 266 -4.35 -1.26 -8.15
N HIS A 267 -4.95 -2.43 -8.33
CA HIS A 267 -4.39 -3.54 -9.11
C HIS A 267 -4.83 -3.46 -10.57
N GLY A 268 -3.94 -3.82 -11.50
CA GLY A 268 -4.21 -3.82 -12.94
C GLY A 268 -5.03 -5.05 -13.37
N ALA A 269 -5.34 -5.13 -14.66
CA ALA A 269 -6.05 -6.28 -15.23
C ALA A 269 -5.25 -7.60 -15.13
N ASP A 270 -3.93 -7.52 -14.95
CA ASP A 270 -3.00 -8.65 -14.78
C ASP A 270 -3.25 -9.45 -13.49
N ALA A 271 -3.85 -8.83 -12.48
CA ALA A 271 -4.25 -9.49 -11.24
C ALA A 271 -5.54 -10.32 -11.37
N MET A 272 -6.12 -10.46 -12.58
CA MET A 272 -7.34 -11.23 -12.88
C MET A 272 -8.56 -10.79 -12.05
N VAL A 273 -8.63 -9.50 -11.72
CA VAL A 273 -9.67 -8.95 -10.84
C VAL A 273 -10.82 -8.36 -11.65
N GLU A 274 -12.07 -8.72 -11.30
CA GLU A 274 -13.29 -8.18 -11.92
C GLU A 274 -13.37 -6.64 -11.79
N GLU A 275 -14.14 -5.98 -12.67
CA GLU A 275 -14.28 -4.52 -12.71
C GLU A 275 -14.55 -3.85 -11.34
N GLU A 276 -15.32 -4.51 -10.47
CA GLU A 276 -15.68 -4.00 -9.15
C GLU A 276 -14.61 -4.18 -8.06
N HIS A 277 -13.56 -4.96 -8.30
CA HIS A 277 -12.61 -5.35 -7.27
C HIS A 277 -11.18 -4.84 -7.49
N CYS A 278 -10.93 -3.94 -8.44
CA CYS A 278 -9.58 -3.45 -8.75
C CYS A 278 -8.94 -2.52 -7.70
N VAL A 279 -9.68 -2.09 -6.66
CA VAL A 279 -9.17 -1.22 -5.60
C VAL A 279 -9.40 -1.85 -4.23
N PHE A 280 -8.33 -1.97 -3.43
CA PHE A 280 -8.37 -2.58 -2.09
C PHE A 280 -7.90 -1.60 -1.04
N PHE A 281 -8.50 -1.67 0.14
CA PHE A 281 -8.12 -0.88 1.30
C PHE A 281 -7.49 -1.80 2.34
N LEU A 282 -6.17 -1.70 2.51
CA LEU A 282 -5.41 -2.52 3.45
C LEU A 282 -5.23 -1.76 4.79
N PRO A 283 -5.90 -2.19 5.88
CA PRO A 283 -5.86 -1.47 7.14
C PRO A 283 -4.58 -1.77 7.93
N HIS A 284 -3.92 -0.72 8.39
CA HIS A 284 -2.83 -0.77 9.37
C HIS A 284 -3.32 -0.14 10.67
N ASN A 285 -3.58 -1.01 11.64
CA ASN A 285 -4.09 -0.58 12.95
C ASN A 285 -2.94 -0.17 13.88
N PRO A 286 -3.11 0.92 14.66
CA PRO A 286 -2.18 1.24 15.73
C PRO A 286 -2.18 0.14 16.80
N ARG A 287 -1.06 -0.05 17.49
CA ARG A 287 -1.07 -0.73 18.78
C ARG A 287 -1.77 0.18 19.80
N GLY A 288 -2.94 -0.25 20.28
CA GLY A 288 -3.74 0.50 21.26
C GLY A 288 -4.92 1.25 20.64
N HIS A 289 -5.30 2.38 21.24
CA HIS A 289 -6.53 3.10 20.89
C HIS A 289 -6.35 3.99 19.66
N ILE A 290 -7.38 4.02 18.81
CA ILE A 290 -7.49 4.98 17.71
C ILE A 290 -8.09 6.28 18.26
N CYS A 291 -7.34 7.37 18.17
CA CYS A 291 -7.75 8.67 18.72
C CYS A 291 -8.18 9.65 17.63
N GLU A 292 -7.63 9.51 16.43
CA GLU A 292 -7.71 10.50 15.36
C GLU A 292 -8.25 9.86 14.06
N PRO A 293 -8.75 10.66 13.10
CA PRO A 293 -9.21 10.21 11.78
C PRO A 293 -8.19 9.33 11.02
N PRO A 294 -8.59 8.47 10.06
CA PRO A 294 -7.65 7.66 9.30
C PRO A 294 -6.73 8.50 8.41
N ILE A 295 -5.62 7.92 7.99
CA ILE A 295 -4.73 8.42 6.92
C ILE A 295 -4.85 7.46 5.74
N PHE A 296 -4.81 7.98 4.53
CA PHE A 296 -4.85 7.18 3.32
C PHE A 296 -3.57 7.39 2.50
N LEU A 297 -2.98 6.29 2.05
CA LEU A 297 -1.86 6.25 1.13
C LEU A 297 -2.33 5.52 -0.13
N PHE A 298 -1.81 5.90 -1.28
CA PHE A 298 -2.08 5.26 -2.55
C PHE A 298 -0.90 4.40 -2.97
N MET A 299 -1.19 3.23 -3.53
CA MET A 299 -0.19 2.40 -4.17
C MET A 299 -0.73 1.98 -5.53
N LYS A 300 -0.06 2.44 -6.58
CA LYS A 300 -0.36 2.04 -7.96
C LYS A 300 0.28 0.67 -8.17
N GLY A 301 -0.53 -0.34 -8.48
CA GLY A 301 -0.05 -1.69 -8.85
C GLY A 301 0.60 -1.75 -10.23
N THR A 302 1.08 -0.62 -10.76
CA THR A 302 1.68 -0.53 -12.09
C THR A 302 3.04 -1.19 -12.08
N GLY A 303 3.06 -2.48 -12.41
CA GLY A 303 4.26 -3.28 -12.49
C GLY A 303 4.82 -3.57 -11.11
N TRP A 304 4.59 -4.78 -10.64
CA TRP A 304 5.35 -5.38 -9.55
C TRP A 304 6.85 -5.22 -9.90
N CYS A 305 7.48 -4.15 -9.43
CA CYS A 305 8.92 -3.99 -9.51
C CYS A 305 9.46 -5.21 -8.80
N GLY A 306 10.21 -6.06 -9.50
CA GLY A 306 10.63 -7.37 -9.00
C GLY A 306 11.62 -7.34 -7.82
N ALA A 307 11.52 -6.33 -6.98
CA ALA A 307 12.40 -5.95 -5.90
C ALA A 307 11.64 -5.70 -4.57
N GLY A 308 10.35 -6.05 -4.49
CA GLY A 308 9.57 -5.90 -3.25
C GLY A 308 9.43 -4.46 -2.73
N ALA A 309 9.58 -3.47 -3.62
CA ALA A 309 9.52 -2.06 -3.28
C ALA A 309 8.16 -1.47 -3.69
N ASP A 310 7.32 -1.25 -2.69
CA ASP A 310 6.07 -0.53 -2.82
C ASP A 310 6.32 0.97 -3.07
N HIS A 311 5.69 1.53 -4.09
CA HIS A 311 5.68 2.97 -4.31
C HIS A 311 4.42 3.60 -3.74
N TYR A 312 4.59 4.48 -2.75
CA TYR A 312 3.48 5.15 -2.07
C TYR A 312 3.32 6.60 -2.53
N GLU A 313 2.09 6.99 -2.78
CA GLU A 313 1.68 8.36 -3.09
C GLU A 313 0.63 8.84 -2.06
N PRO A 314 0.54 10.15 -1.77
CA PRO A 314 -0.43 10.68 -0.82
C PRO A 314 -1.87 10.59 -1.34
N LEU A 315 -2.81 10.21 -0.47
CA LEU A 315 -4.23 10.51 -0.66
C LEU A 315 -4.69 11.58 0.31
N LEU A 316 -5.25 12.64 -0.24
CA LEU A 316 -5.84 13.72 0.53
C LEU A 316 -7.28 13.31 0.90
N ALA A 317 -7.52 13.17 2.20
CA ALA A 317 -8.82 12.83 2.74
C ALA A 317 -9.55 14.08 3.22
N THR A 318 -10.56 14.50 2.46
CA THR A 318 -11.41 15.64 2.82
C THR A 318 -12.72 15.13 3.43
N PRO A 319 -13.07 15.50 4.67
CA PRO A 319 -14.33 15.09 5.28
C PRO A 319 -15.50 15.70 4.50
N ILE A 320 -16.52 14.89 4.21
CA ILE A 320 -17.75 15.30 3.53
C ILE A 320 -18.97 15.05 4.42
N LEU A 321 -19.99 15.89 4.28
CA LEU A 321 -21.21 15.79 5.09
C LEU A 321 -21.86 14.40 4.93
N PRO A 322 -22.32 13.77 6.02
CA PRO A 322 -23.02 12.50 5.93
C PRO A 322 -24.35 12.69 5.19
N THR A 323 -24.41 12.26 3.94
CA THR A 323 -25.68 11.83 3.32
C THR A 323 -25.82 10.32 3.55
N SER A 324 -27.06 9.79 3.59
CA SER A 324 -27.41 8.38 3.85
C SER A 324 -26.28 7.36 3.59
N GLN A 325 -26.04 6.45 4.55
CA GLN A 325 -24.99 5.42 4.48
C GLN A 325 -25.03 4.60 3.18
N GLU A 326 -26.21 4.43 2.58
CA GLU A 326 -26.42 3.72 1.30
C GLU A 326 -25.73 4.38 0.10
N LYS A 327 -25.14 5.56 0.26
CA LYS A 327 -24.50 6.32 -0.83
C LYS A 327 -22.97 6.29 -0.80
N ALA A 328 -22.31 5.57 0.10
CA ALA A 328 -20.84 5.49 0.10
C ALA A 328 -20.32 4.54 -0.99
N ALA A 329 -19.16 4.85 -1.58
CA ALA A 329 -18.53 3.92 -2.52
C ALA A 329 -17.98 2.68 -1.79
N VAL A 330 -17.38 2.91 -0.62
CA VAL A 330 -16.68 1.90 0.19
C VAL A 330 -17.02 2.14 1.66
N VAL A 331 -17.10 1.05 2.43
CA VAL A 331 -17.29 1.07 3.88
C VAL A 331 -16.11 0.35 4.52
N LEU A 332 -15.44 1.02 5.47
CA LEU A 332 -14.24 0.55 6.17
C LEU A 332 -14.49 0.30 7.66
#